data_AF-A0AAD7E474-F1
#
_entry.id   AF-A0AAD7E474-F1
#
_cell.length_a   1.000
_cell.length_b   1.000
_cell.length_c   1.000
_cell.angle_alpha   90.00
_cell.angle_beta   90.00
_cell.angle_gamma   90.00
#
_symmetry.space_group_name_H-M   'P 1'
#
loop_
_entity.id
_entity.type
_entity.pdbx_description
1 polymer ?
#
loop_
_entity_poly.entity_id
_entity_poly.type
_entity_poly.pdbx_seq_one_letter_code
_entity_poly.pdbx_strand_id
1 'polypeptide(L)'
;MTSTLEACFETAETNAEKDLAQRTKELDEQESDVADQRVRLDAERKVEFFDELSTDKLTTTAPSTMQAFLVHGDACSLLESEALKLATGQPAVAEEDHYSPMRPYNAMLEKIEDLHRECHQLHASIVALTQDDDDGDANTLEEDADQPSARSQIMHVFSACLPVLQARAANLQMAHELLDGAKENLAMSLQLESLGYSETDVE
;
A
#
# COMPACT_ATOMS: atom_id res chain seq x y z
N MET A 1 -8.23 -71.68 -37.76
CA MET A 1 -9.37 -70.81 -37.43
C MET A 1 -8.97 -69.60 -36.58
N THR A 2 -7.69 -69.39 -36.25
CA THR A 2 -7.17 -68.24 -35.48
C THR A 2 -7.05 -66.95 -36.32
N SER A 3 -6.76 -67.08 -37.62
CA SER A 3 -6.48 -65.97 -38.54
C SER A 3 -7.63 -64.97 -38.74
N THR A 4 -8.90 -65.41 -38.70
CA THR A 4 -10.05 -64.49 -38.79
C THR A 4 -10.25 -63.67 -37.52
N LEU A 5 -9.80 -64.18 -36.38
CA LEU A 5 -9.95 -63.53 -35.08
C LEU A 5 -8.85 -62.46 -34.89
N GLU A 6 -7.62 -62.78 -35.29
CA GLU A 6 -6.51 -61.80 -35.36
C GLU A 6 -6.83 -60.63 -36.30
N ALA A 7 -7.36 -60.91 -37.50
CA ALA A 7 -7.74 -59.84 -38.43
C ALA A 7 -8.84 -58.92 -37.88
N CYS A 8 -9.81 -59.46 -37.13
CA CYS A 8 -10.82 -58.65 -36.43
C CYS A 8 -10.20 -57.81 -35.32
N PHE A 9 -9.22 -58.34 -34.58
CA PHE A 9 -8.50 -57.60 -33.55
C PHE A 9 -7.66 -56.46 -34.12
N GLU A 10 -6.86 -56.70 -35.16
CA GLU A 10 -6.09 -55.64 -35.83
C GLU A 10 -6.99 -54.56 -36.42
N THR A 11 -8.14 -54.95 -36.99
CA THR A 11 -9.10 -53.97 -37.51
C THR A 11 -9.74 -53.15 -36.39
N ALA A 12 -10.06 -53.78 -35.25
CA ALA A 12 -10.60 -53.07 -34.09
C ALA A 12 -9.56 -52.14 -33.45
N GLU A 13 -8.32 -52.59 -33.34
CA GLU A 13 -7.19 -51.81 -32.79
C GLU A 13 -6.89 -50.60 -33.66
N THR A 14 -6.73 -50.79 -34.98
CA THR A 14 -6.48 -49.68 -35.91
C THR A 14 -7.63 -48.67 -35.98
N ASN A 15 -8.88 -49.13 -35.81
CA ASN A 15 -10.03 -48.22 -35.72
C ASN A 15 -10.03 -47.46 -34.38
N ALA A 16 -9.72 -48.12 -33.27
CA ALA A 16 -9.61 -47.47 -31.96
C ALA A 16 -8.49 -46.42 -31.94
N GLU A 17 -7.34 -46.70 -32.55
CA GLU A 17 -6.24 -45.73 -32.68
C GLU A 17 -6.63 -44.51 -33.52
N LYS A 18 -7.36 -44.72 -34.62
CA LYS A 18 -7.87 -43.62 -35.45
C LYS A 18 -8.89 -42.77 -34.70
N ASP A 19 -9.83 -43.40 -33.99
CA ASP A 19 -10.83 -42.72 -33.20
C ASP A 19 -10.19 -41.90 -32.06
N LEU A 20 -9.15 -42.45 -31.42
CA LEU A 20 -8.37 -41.73 -30.41
C LEU A 20 -7.62 -40.54 -31.02
N ALA A 21 -6.92 -40.74 -32.14
CA ALA A 21 -6.20 -39.66 -32.81
C ALA A 21 -7.14 -38.54 -33.27
N GLN A 22 -8.32 -38.89 -33.76
CA GLN A 22 -9.36 -37.92 -34.13
C GLN A 22 -9.86 -37.16 -32.89
N ARG A 23 -10.17 -37.86 -31.79
CA ARG A 23 -10.60 -37.25 -30.52
C ARG A 23 -9.55 -36.31 -29.95
N THR A 24 -8.27 -36.69 -29.96
CA THR A 24 -7.18 -35.83 -29.49
C THR A 24 -7.12 -34.55 -30.31
N LYS A 25 -7.21 -34.67 -31.64
CA LYS A 25 -7.23 -33.50 -32.52
C LYS A 25 -8.43 -32.58 -32.26
N GLU A 26 -9.63 -33.16 -32.11
CA GLU A 26 -10.85 -32.39 -31.79
C GLU A 26 -10.74 -31.69 -30.43
N LEU A 27 -10.11 -32.33 -29.44
CA LEU A 27 -9.84 -31.73 -28.14
C LEU A 27 -8.83 -30.58 -28.23
N ASP A 28 -7.72 -30.76 -28.94
CA ASP A 28 -6.71 -29.71 -29.11
C ASP A 28 -7.31 -28.46 -29.79
N GLU A 29 -8.16 -28.65 -30.79
CA GLU A 29 -8.88 -27.55 -31.46
C GLU A 29 -9.84 -26.84 -30.49
N GLN A 30 -10.64 -27.59 -29.71
CA GLN A 30 -11.55 -27.00 -28.71
C GLN A 30 -10.80 -26.29 -27.58
N GLU A 31 -9.67 -26.84 -27.11
CA GLU A 31 -8.85 -26.23 -26.08
C GLU A 31 -8.20 -24.93 -26.58
N SER A 32 -7.77 -24.89 -27.84
CA SER A 32 -7.27 -23.67 -28.49
C SER A 32 -8.35 -22.59 -28.57
N ASP A 33 -9.56 -22.95 -29.02
CA ASP A 33 -10.68 -22.00 -29.11
C ASP A 33 -11.07 -21.43 -27.74
N VAL A 34 -11.09 -22.29 -26.71
CA VAL A 34 -11.39 -21.87 -25.33
C VAL A 34 -10.28 -20.98 -24.77
N ALA A 35 -9.01 -21.28 -25.06
CA ALA A 35 -7.89 -20.43 -24.67
C ALA A 35 -8.00 -19.04 -25.29
N ASP A 36 -8.31 -18.95 -26.59
CA ASP A 36 -8.49 -17.69 -27.29
C ASP A 36 -9.67 -16.88 -26.74
N GLN A 37 -10.79 -17.55 -26.44
CA GLN A 37 -11.95 -16.91 -25.80
C GLN A 37 -11.60 -16.34 -24.42
N ARG A 38 -10.80 -17.05 -23.61
CA ARG A 38 -10.37 -16.56 -22.30
C ARG A 38 -9.50 -15.32 -22.43
N VAL A 39 -8.55 -15.32 -23.36
CA VAL A 39 -7.67 -14.16 -23.61
C VAL A 39 -8.50 -12.96 -24.05
N ARG A 40 -9.46 -13.17 -24.95
CA ARG A 40 -10.35 -12.12 -25.43
C ARG A 40 -11.20 -11.54 -24.29
N LEU A 41 -11.82 -12.39 -23.48
CA LEU A 41 -12.65 -11.97 -22.36
C LEU A 41 -11.84 -11.22 -21.30
N ASP A 42 -10.61 -11.65 -21.01
CA ASP A 42 -9.70 -10.93 -20.11
C ASP A 42 -9.28 -9.57 -20.69
N ALA A 43 -9.09 -9.47 -22.00
CA ALA A 43 -8.82 -8.21 -22.66
C ALA A 43 -10.04 -7.26 -22.61
N GLU A 44 -11.25 -7.75 -22.89
CA GLU A 44 -12.50 -6.98 -22.81
C GLU A 44 -12.70 -6.44 -21.38
N ARG A 45 -12.54 -7.28 -20.36
CA ARG A 45 -12.61 -6.87 -18.95
C ARG A 45 -11.60 -5.78 -18.58
N LYS A 46 -10.37 -5.88 -19.08
CA LYS A 46 -9.35 -4.84 -18.83
C LYS A 46 -9.72 -3.52 -19.51
N VAL A 47 -10.25 -3.58 -20.72
CA VAL A 47 -10.71 -2.36 -21.43
C VAL A 47 -11.84 -1.71 -20.65
N GLU A 48 -12.86 -2.47 -20.24
CA GLU A 48 -13.97 -1.97 -19.41
C GLU A 48 -13.46 -1.33 -18.11
N PHE A 49 -12.53 -1.99 -17.42
CA PHE A 49 -11.89 -1.46 -16.22
C PHE A 49 -11.17 -0.12 -16.47
N PHE A 50 -10.42 0.00 -17.56
CA PHE A 50 -9.71 1.24 -17.90
C PHE A 50 -10.65 2.35 -18.36
N ASP A 51 -11.73 2.01 -19.07
CA ASP A 51 -12.75 2.96 -19.49
C ASP A 51 -13.50 3.51 -18.27
N GLU A 52 -13.89 2.65 -17.32
CA GLU A 52 -14.50 3.03 -16.04
C GLU A 52 -13.57 3.99 -15.28
N LEU A 53 -12.28 3.64 -15.18
CA LEU A 53 -11.29 4.52 -14.56
C LEU A 53 -11.23 5.88 -15.25
N SER A 54 -11.12 5.91 -16.58
CA SER A 54 -10.86 7.13 -17.35
C SER A 54 -11.93 8.23 -17.22
N THR A 55 -13.14 7.86 -16.81
CA THR A 55 -14.27 8.79 -16.69
C THR A 55 -14.41 9.40 -15.28
N ASP A 56 -13.74 8.83 -14.29
CA ASP A 56 -13.93 9.18 -12.88
C ASP A 56 -12.89 10.20 -12.39
N LYS A 57 -13.32 11.11 -11.49
CA LYS A 57 -12.46 12.00 -10.69
C LYS A 57 -11.40 11.24 -9.90
N LEU A 58 -11.64 9.93 -9.72
CA LEU A 58 -10.69 8.95 -9.21
C LEU A 58 -9.36 9.00 -9.98
N THR A 59 -9.35 9.09 -11.31
CA THR A 59 -8.08 9.05 -12.07
C THR A 59 -7.17 10.24 -11.83
N THR A 60 -7.72 11.41 -11.53
CA THR A 60 -6.89 12.58 -11.21
C THR A 60 -6.45 12.58 -9.76
N THR A 61 -7.35 12.18 -8.86
CA THR A 61 -7.16 12.40 -7.42
C THR A 61 -6.44 11.20 -6.78
N ALA A 62 -6.85 9.98 -7.10
CA ALA A 62 -6.33 8.77 -6.48
C ALA A 62 -4.80 8.59 -6.64
N PRO A 63 -4.20 8.77 -7.84
CA PRO A 63 -2.75 8.64 -7.96
C PRO A 63 -1.99 9.68 -7.12
N SER A 64 -2.51 10.92 -7.06
CA SER A 64 -1.90 11.99 -6.27
C SER A 64 -1.99 11.72 -4.77
N THR A 65 -3.14 11.21 -4.30
CA THR A 65 -3.34 10.83 -2.90
C THR A 65 -2.48 9.63 -2.52
N MET A 66 -2.38 8.61 -3.37
CA MET A 66 -1.52 7.46 -3.12
C MET A 66 -0.04 7.86 -3.10
N GLN A 67 0.40 8.72 -4.01
CA GLN A 67 1.76 9.24 -4.01
C GLN A 67 2.06 10.02 -2.72
N ALA A 68 1.14 10.87 -2.28
CA ALA A 68 1.27 11.60 -1.01
C ALA A 68 1.36 10.63 0.18
N PHE A 69 0.57 9.54 0.18
CA PHE A 69 0.64 8.50 1.21
C PHE A 69 1.99 7.79 1.30
N LEU A 70 2.61 7.52 0.15
CA LEU A 70 3.94 6.89 0.11
C LEU A 70 5.01 7.86 0.62
N VAL A 71 5.03 9.09 0.11
CA VAL A 71 6.00 10.12 0.51
C VAL A 71 5.88 10.44 2.01
N HIS A 72 4.65 10.55 2.52
CA HIS A 72 4.39 10.73 3.96
C HIS A 72 4.96 9.58 4.79
N GLY A 73 4.84 8.34 4.30
CA GLY A 73 5.39 7.15 4.96
C GLY A 73 6.91 7.20 5.09
N ASP A 74 7.60 7.52 4.00
CA ASP A 74 9.06 7.64 4.00
C ASP A 74 9.52 8.77 4.94
N ALA A 75 8.81 9.90 4.95
CA ALA A 75 9.10 11.02 5.84
C ALA A 75 8.90 10.65 7.31
N CYS A 76 7.84 9.93 7.66
CA CYS A 76 7.61 9.44 9.03
C CYS A 76 8.75 8.50 9.48
N SER A 77 9.11 7.52 8.66
CA SER A 77 10.17 6.56 9.00
C SER A 77 11.54 7.24 9.19
N LEU A 78 11.87 8.22 8.34
CA LEU A 78 13.09 9.00 8.49
C LEU A 78 13.06 9.81 9.79
N LEU A 79 11.98 10.54 10.03
CA LEU A 79 11.85 11.41 11.19
C LEU A 79 11.83 10.63 12.51
N GLU A 80 11.14 9.48 12.58
CA GLU A 80 11.15 8.59 13.75
C GLU A 80 12.58 8.15 14.10
N SER A 81 13.38 7.81 13.08
CA SER A 81 14.78 7.41 13.28
C SER A 81 15.67 8.56 13.75
N GLU A 82 15.43 9.78 13.26
CA GLU A 82 16.16 10.98 13.68
C GLU A 82 15.77 11.40 15.11
N ALA A 83 14.47 11.34 15.43
CA ALA A 83 13.93 11.61 16.76
C ALA A 83 14.55 10.67 17.80
N LEU A 84 14.66 9.37 17.48
CA LEU A 84 15.28 8.38 18.37
C LEU A 84 16.77 8.66 18.59
N LYS A 85 17.53 8.99 17.54
CA LYS A 85 18.95 9.35 17.65
C LYS A 85 19.14 10.58 18.53
N LEU A 86 18.31 11.60 18.33
CA LEU A 86 18.36 12.84 19.10
C LEU A 86 17.99 12.60 20.58
N ALA A 87 16.97 11.78 20.85
CA ALA A 87 16.54 11.44 22.20
C ALA A 87 17.58 10.59 22.97
N THR A 88 18.30 9.71 22.28
CA THR A 88 19.35 8.86 22.87
C THR A 88 20.69 9.57 23.05
N GLY A 89 20.76 10.87 22.70
CA GLY A 89 22.00 11.65 22.79
C GLY A 89 23.05 11.22 21.77
N GLN A 90 22.68 10.44 20.74
CA GLN A 90 23.56 10.22 19.61
C GLN A 90 23.61 11.51 18.78
N PRO A 91 24.79 12.16 18.65
CA PRO A 91 24.89 13.42 17.95
C PRO A 91 24.51 13.22 16.48
N ALA A 92 23.35 13.76 16.09
CA ALA A 92 22.95 13.87 14.70
C ALA A 92 23.74 15.02 14.05
N VAL A 93 25.03 14.76 13.78
CA VAL A 93 25.91 15.52 12.89
C VAL A 93 26.12 17.01 13.22
N ALA A 94 27.41 17.35 13.41
CA ALA A 94 28.03 18.66 13.47
C ALA A 94 28.05 19.38 14.84
N GLU A 95 29.25 19.41 15.40
CA GLU A 95 29.73 20.08 16.62
C GLU A 95 29.61 21.63 16.59
N GLU A 96 28.67 22.23 15.84
CA GLU A 96 28.78 23.65 15.48
C GLU A 96 28.00 24.63 16.37
N ASP A 97 27.11 24.21 17.27
CA ASP A 97 26.25 25.18 17.99
C ASP A 97 26.04 24.84 19.48
N HIS A 98 27.13 24.85 20.27
CA HIS A 98 27.08 24.79 21.74
C HIS A 98 26.24 25.91 22.38
N TYR A 99 25.94 26.98 21.64
CA TYR A 99 25.16 28.12 22.12
C TYR A 99 23.64 27.88 22.16
N SER A 100 23.12 26.83 21.51
CA SER A 100 21.69 26.54 21.52
C SER A 100 21.37 25.04 21.51
N PRO A 101 21.69 24.31 22.60
CA PRO A 101 21.49 22.87 22.69
C PRO A 101 20.01 22.44 22.53
N MET A 102 19.06 23.35 22.74
CA MET A 102 17.62 23.09 22.60
C MET A 102 17.09 23.21 21.18
N ARG A 103 17.83 23.89 20.29
CA ARG A 103 17.37 24.18 18.92
C ARG A 103 17.05 22.91 18.10
N PRO A 104 17.86 21.84 18.14
CA PRO A 104 17.56 20.61 17.41
C PRO A 104 16.25 19.96 17.86
N TYR A 105 15.96 19.94 19.17
CA TYR A 105 14.72 19.39 19.71
C TYR A 105 13.50 20.20 19.24
N ASN A 106 13.55 21.53 19.34
CA ASN A 106 12.45 22.39 18.89
C ASN A 106 12.19 22.24 17.39
N ALA A 107 13.24 22.18 16.56
CA ALA A 107 13.11 21.99 15.13
C ALA A 107 12.52 20.61 14.79
N MET A 108 12.87 19.57 15.55
CA MET A 108 12.32 18.23 15.35
C MET A 108 10.84 18.15 15.75
N LEU A 109 10.46 18.80 16.86
CA LEU A 109 9.07 18.88 17.31
C LEU A 109 8.19 19.60 16.28
N GLU A 110 8.66 20.73 15.73
CA GLU A 110 7.94 21.45 14.66
C GLU A 110 7.71 20.56 13.42
N LYS A 111 8.73 19.78 13.00
CA LYS A 111 8.57 18.82 11.89
C LYS A 111 7.55 17.72 12.21
N ILE A 112 7.48 17.25 13.45
CA ILE A 112 6.48 16.25 13.87
C ILE A 112 5.07 16.83 13.77
N GLU A 113 4.87 18.06 14.22
CA GLU A 113 3.57 18.73 14.13
C GLU A 113 3.11 18.92 12.67
N ASP A 114 4.03 19.29 11.78
CA ASP A 114 3.74 19.41 10.35
C ASP A 114 3.36 18.05 9.72
N LEU A 115 4.10 16.97 10.03
CA LEU A 115 3.76 15.61 9.54
C LEU A 115 2.42 15.10 10.10
N HIS A 116 2.05 15.48 11.32
CA HIS A 116 0.72 15.20 11.88
C HIS A 116 -0.38 15.92 11.10
N ARG A 117 -0.17 17.20 10.77
CA ARG A 117 -1.12 17.97 9.95
C ARG A 117 -1.29 17.36 8.56
N GLU A 118 -0.19 16.96 7.92
CA GLU A 118 -0.20 16.25 6.64
C GLU A 118 -0.93 14.90 6.74
N CYS A 119 -0.69 14.13 7.80
CA CYS A 119 -1.38 12.86 8.05
C CYS A 119 -2.90 13.05 8.12
N HIS A 120 -3.37 14.09 8.80
CA HIS A 120 -4.80 14.41 8.88
C HIS A 120 -5.40 14.84 7.54
N GLN A 121 -4.70 15.68 6.77
CA GLN A 121 -5.14 16.09 5.43
C GLN A 121 -5.23 14.89 4.48
N LEU A 122 -4.24 14.00 4.54
CA LEU A 122 -4.20 12.79 3.75
C LEU A 122 -5.32 11.82 4.16
N HIS A 123 -5.55 11.63 5.46
CA HIS A 123 -6.66 10.83 5.96
C HIS A 123 -8.00 11.38 5.46
N ALA A 124 -8.22 12.70 5.52
CA ALA A 124 -9.44 13.32 5.00
C ALA A 124 -9.60 13.12 3.48
N SER A 125 -8.49 13.20 2.72
CA SER A 125 -8.49 12.98 1.27
C SER A 125 -8.85 11.54 0.92
N ILE A 126 -8.29 10.56 1.63
CA ILE A 126 -8.60 9.13 1.45
C ILE A 126 -10.06 8.85 1.82
N VAL A 127 -10.55 9.41 2.94
CA VAL A 127 -11.95 9.26 3.34
C VAL A 127 -12.90 9.83 2.28
N ALA A 128 -12.61 11.03 1.76
CA ALA A 128 -13.41 11.65 0.71
C ALA A 128 -13.47 10.77 -0.55
N LEU A 129 -12.34 10.19 -0.98
CA LEU A 129 -12.31 9.24 -2.10
C LEU A 129 -13.20 8.02 -1.84
N THR A 130 -13.24 7.52 -0.61
CA THR A 130 -14.02 6.32 -0.24
C THR A 130 -15.49 6.58 0.08
N GLN A 131 -15.93 7.84 0.20
CA GLN A 131 -17.30 8.21 0.62
C GLN A 131 -18.20 8.69 -0.52
N ASP A 132 -17.66 8.95 -1.72
CA ASP A 132 -18.37 9.56 -2.86
C ASP A 132 -19.44 8.63 -3.53
N ASP A 133 -19.99 7.64 -2.83
CA ASP A 133 -20.81 6.55 -3.38
C ASP A 133 -22.34 6.68 -3.21
N ASP A 134 -22.89 7.77 -2.64
CA ASP A 134 -24.33 7.78 -2.28
C ASP A 134 -25.26 8.67 -3.14
N ASP A 135 -24.77 9.44 -4.11
CA ASP A 135 -25.59 10.47 -4.80
C ASP A 135 -25.80 10.27 -6.33
N GLY A 136 -25.39 9.13 -6.92
CA GLY A 136 -25.33 8.96 -8.37
C GLY A 136 -26.06 7.75 -8.95
N ASP A 137 -27.37 7.91 -9.18
CA ASP A 137 -28.17 7.17 -10.19
C ASP A 137 -28.55 5.70 -9.87
N ALA A 138 -29.61 5.53 -9.09
CA ALA A 138 -30.35 4.28 -8.89
C ALA A 138 -31.11 3.79 -10.15
N ASN A 139 -30.63 4.11 -11.36
CA ASN A 139 -31.34 3.85 -12.61
C ASN A 139 -30.47 3.22 -13.72
N THR A 140 -29.21 2.90 -13.44
CA THR A 140 -28.40 2.06 -14.34
C THR A 140 -28.80 0.60 -14.14
N LEU A 141 -29.40 0.08 -15.21
CA LEU A 141 -29.94 -1.25 -15.40
C LEU A 141 -28.96 -2.34 -14.96
N GLU A 142 -29.55 -3.41 -14.44
CA GLU A 142 -28.96 -4.71 -14.12
C GLU A 142 -27.98 -5.21 -15.22
N GLU A 143 -26.71 -4.82 -15.15
CA GLU A 143 -25.61 -5.48 -15.87
C GLU A 143 -24.77 -6.24 -14.84
N ASP A 144 -24.89 -7.57 -14.89
CA ASP A 144 -24.11 -8.61 -14.19
C ASP A 144 -23.60 -8.28 -12.76
N ALA A 145 -24.42 -8.65 -11.77
CA ALA A 145 -24.15 -8.49 -10.33
C ALA A 145 -22.92 -9.26 -9.78
N ASP A 146 -22.13 -9.93 -10.63
CA ASP A 146 -21.04 -10.82 -10.22
C ASP A 146 -19.63 -10.22 -10.38
N GLN A 147 -19.46 -9.03 -10.97
CA GLN A 147 -18.13 -8.42 -11.16
C GLN A 147 -17.95 -7.13 -10.32
N PRO A 148 -16.92 -7.06 -9.46
CA PRO A 148 -16.64 -5.86 -8.69
C PRO A 148 -16.12 -4.76 -9.63
N SER A 149 -16.80 -3.61 -9.63
CA SER A 149 -16.42 -2.44 -10.40
C SER A 149 -14.95 -2.02 -10.15
N ALA A 150 -14.31 -1.41 -11.14
CA ALA A 150 -12.94 -0.91 -11.02
C ALA A 150 -12.79 -0.01 -9.79
N ARG A 151 -13.81 0.82 -9.56
CA ARG A 151 -13.92 1.70 -8.41
C ARG A 151 -13.95 0.92 -7.10
N SER A 152 -14.80 -0.09 -6.96
CA SER A 152 -14.87 -0.93 -5.74
C SER A 152 -13.51 -1.54 -5.39
N GLN A 153 -12.80 -2.08 -6.39
CA GLN A 153 -11.47 -2.67 -6.19
C GLN A 153 -10.45 -1.64 -5.67
N ILE A 154 -10.48 -0.42 -6.20
CA ILE A 154 -9.56 0.66 -5.79
C ILE A 154 -9.94 1.20 -4.40
N MET A 155 -11.23 1.31 -4.08
CA MET A 155 -11.68 1.75 -2.75
C MET A 155 -11.23 0.81 -1.63
N HIS A 156 -11.16 -0.49 -1.90
CA HIS A 156 -10.58 -1.46 -0.96
C HIS A 156 -9.10 -1.17 -0.67
N VAL A 157 -8.33 -0.72 -1.66
CA VAL A 157 -6.93 -0.33 -1.46
C VAL A 157 -6.83 0.93 -0.60
N PHE A 158 -7.61 1.97 -0.89
CA PHE A 158 -7.59 3.22 -0.12
C PHE A 158 -8.08 3.05 1.31
N SER A 159 -9.14 2.27 1.53
CA SER A 159 -9.62 1.96 2.88
C SER A 159 -8.59 1.20 3.71
N ALA A 160 -7.78 0.32 3.09
CA ALA A 160 -6.68 -0.37 3.76
C ALA A 160 -5.52 0.58 4.18
N CYS A 161 -5.41 1.76 3.57
CA CYS A 161 -4.41 2.76 3.97
C CYS A 161 -4.78 3.49 5.28
N LEU A 162 -6.06 3.56 5.65
CA LEU A 162 -6.52 4.33 6.82
C LEU A 162 -5.95 3.82 8.15
N PRO A 163 -6.00 2.50 8.45
CA PRO A 163 -5.37 1.97 9.66
C PRO A 163 -3.86 2.21 9.70
N VAL A 164 -3.19 2.22 8.54
CA VAL A 164 -1.74 2.49 8.45
C VAL A 164 -1.44 3.94 8.81
N LEU A 165 -2.24 4.91 8.33
CA LEU A 165 -2.11 6.31 8.74
C LEU A 165 -2.34 6.50 10.23
N GLN A 166 -3.35 5.83 10.79
CA GLN A 166 -3.61 5.88 12.23
C GLN A 166 -2.42 5.36 13.05
N ALA A 167 -1.81 4.25 12.62
CA ALA A 167 -0.62 3.71 13.25
C ALA A 167 0.57 4.69 13.15
N ARG A 168 0.79 5.32 11.99
CA ARG A 168 1.84 6.34 11.81
C ARG A 168 1.60 7.56 12.70
N ALA A 169 0.38 8.07 12.78
CA ALA A 169 0.05 9.17 13.68
C ALA A 169 0.35 8.83 15.15
N ALA A 170 0.02 7.60 15.58
CA ALA A 170 0.36 7.14 16.92
C ALA A 170 1.89 7.08 17.15
N ASN A 171 2.66 6.62 16.17
CA ASN A 171 4.12 6.62 16.26
C ASN A 171 4.70 8.05 16.33
N LEU A 172 4.21 8.97 15.51
CA LEU A 172 4.62 10.38 15.55
C LEU A 172 4.32 11.01 16.92
N GLN A 173 3.18 10.67 17.52
CA GLN A 173 2.84 11.09 18.88
C GLN A 173 3.84 10.54 19.92
N MET A 174 4.21 9.26 19.82
CA MET A 174 5.22 8.68 20.71
C MET A 174 6.60 9.34 20.52
N ALA A 175 6.98 9.64 19.28
CA ALA A 175 8.24 10.34 18.98
C ALA A 175 8.24 11.76 19.56
N HIS A 176 7.10 12.46 19.52
CA HIS A 176 6.92 13.76 20.15
C HIS A 176 7.15 13.68 21.66
N GLU A 177 6.46 12.77 22.34
CA GLU A 177 6.57 12.57 23.80
C GLU A 177 8.01 12.20 24.22
N LEU A 178 8.67 11.35 23.42
CA LEU A 178 10.07 10.98 23.64
C LEU A 178 11.01 12.20 23.55
N LEU A 179 10.82 13.05 22.54
CA LEU A 179 11.64 14.23 22.33
C LEU A 179 11.40 15.30 23.38
N ASP A 180 10.16 15.52 23.79
CA ASP A 180 9.84 16.42 24.89
C ASP A 180 10.50 15.95 26.19
N GLY A 181 10.39 14.66 26.53
CA GLY A 181 11.07 14.10 27.70
C GLY A 181 12.59 14.23 27.63
N ALA A 182 13.19 13.98 26.47
CA ALA A 182 14.64 14.16 26.27
C ALA A 182 15.06 15.63 26.39
N LYS A 183 14.27 16.55 25.85
CA LYS A 183 14.49 18.00 25.94
C LYS A 183 14.37 18.50 27.38
N GLU A 184 13.38 18.04 28.14
CA GLU A 184 13.22 18.36 29.56
C GLU A 184 14.41 17.85 30.38
N ASN A 185 14.86 16.61 30.13
CA ASN A 185 16.03 16.05 30.78
C ASN A 185 17.29 16.89 30.51
N LEU A 186 17.53 17.28 29.26
CA LEU A 186 18.64 18.16 28.90
C LEU A 186 18.53 19.51 29.60
N ALA A 187 17.33 20.08 29.70
CA ALA A 187 17.11 21.37 30.37
C ALA A 187 17.46 21.29 31.86
N MET A 188 17.04 20.20 32.52
CA MET A 188 17.39 19.93 33.91
C MET A 188 18.91 19.75 34.09
N SER A 189 19.58 18.99 33.21
CA SER A 189 21.03 18.81 33.25
C SER A 189 21.79 20.13 33.12
N LEU A 190 21.42 20.99 32.16
CA LEU A 190 22.01 22.31 31.99
C LEU A 190 21.77 23.22 33.20
N GLN A 191 20.59 23.12 33.83
CA GLN A 191 20.28 23.88 35.03
C GLN A 191 21.13 23.42 36.23
N LEU A 192 21.33 22.11 36.42
CA LEU A 192 22.19 21.56 37.45
C LEU A 192 23.66 21.98 37.26
N GLU A 193 24.15 21.93 36.02
CA GLU A 193 25.49 22.41 35.67
C GLU A 193 25.65 23.90 35.98
N SER A 194 24.63 24.72 35.67
CA SER A 194 24.65 26.17 35.97
C SER A 194 24.69 26.49 37.47
N LEU A 195 24.18 25.57 38.31
CA LEU A 195 24.20 25.68 39.77
C LEU A 195 25.51 25.15 40.37
N GLY A 196 26.45 24.67 39.55
CA GLY A 196 27.73 24.11 39.98
C GLY A 196 27.67 22.67 40.45
N TYR A 197 26.56 21.95 40.20
CA TYR A 197 26.48 20.51 40.42
C TYR A 197 26.92 19.80 39.13
N SER A 198 28.23 19.63 38.99
CA SER A 198 28.77 18.75 37.94
C SER A 198 28.78 17.32 38.47
N GLU A 199 28.41 16.33 37.63
CA GLU A 199 28.43 14.89 38.02
C GLU A 199 29.82 14.40 38.48
N THR A 200 30.86 15.22 38.36
CA THR A 200 32.22 14.96 38.85
C THR A 200 32.45 15.21 40.34
N ASP A 201 31.49 15.77 41.09
CA ASP A 201 31.66 16.08 42.53
C ASP A 201 31.20 14.96 43.49
N VAL A 202 30.96 13.75 42.98
CA VAL A 202 30.65 12.56 43.79
C VAL A 202 31.78 11.53 43.65
N GLU A 203 32.91 11.78 44.33
CA GLU A 203 33.90 10.75 44.70
C GLU A 203 33.80 10.40 46.19
#